data_AF-A0A7X7SV76-F1
#
_entry.id   AF-A0A7X7SV76-F1
#
_cell.length_a   1.000
_cell.length_b   1.000
_cell.length_c   1.000
_cell.angle_alpha   90.00
_cell.angle_beta   90.00
_cell.angle_gamma   90.00
#
_symmetry.space_group_name_H-M   'P 1'
#
loop_
_entity.id
_entity.type
_entity.pdbx_description
1 polymer ?
#
loop_
_entity_poly.entity_id
_entity_poly.type
_entity_poly.pdbx_seq_one_letter_code
_entity_poly.pdbx_strand_id
1 'polypeptide(L)'
;MKKVAKLSFFYSMLGLFFGAFYREFTKIHGFTGKTVLSGVHPHILVLGAIFFLIVLLLEKSFELSKNKNFNKFFITYNIGLLLSFIMMAIR
;
A
#
# COMPACT_ATOMS: atom_id res chain seq x y z
N MET A 1 0.32 -17.80 -0.90
CA MET A 1 -1.05 -17.64 -1.42
C MET A 1 -1.98 -16.80 -0.50
N LYS A 2 -2.73 -17.39 0.45
CA LYS A 2 -3.86 -16.72 1.16
C LYS A 2 -3.47 -15.45 1.94
N LYS A 3 -2.29 -15.44 2.57
CA LYS A 3 -1.80 -14.29 3.35
C LYS A 3 -1.52 -13.06 2.49
N VAL A 4 -0.86 -13.25 1.34
CA VAL A 4 -0.50 -12.18 0.40
C VAL A 4 -1.76 -11.58 -0.24
N ALA A 5 -2.71 -12.43 -0.64
CA ALA A 5 -3.99 -11.99 -1.18
C ALA A 5 -4.81 -11.16 -0.17
N LYS A 6 -4.89 -11.61 1.09
CA LYS A 6 -5.59 -10.86 2.14
C LYS A 6 -4.94 -9.50 2.42
N LEU A 7 -3.60 -9.44 2.39
CA LEU A 7 -2.86 -8.18 2.54
C LEU A 7 -3.09 -7.24 1.36
N SER A 8 -3.01 -7.75 0.13
CA SER A 8 -3.25 -6.96 -1.10
C SER A 8 -4.64 -6.33 -1.09
N PHE A 9 -5.65 -7.10 -0.65
CA PHE A 9 -7.02 -6.63 -0.54
C PHE A 9 -7.16 -5.56 0.56
N PHE A 10 -6.55 -5.78 1.72
CA PHE A 10 -6.55 -4.82 2.81
C PHE A 10 -5.91 -3.48 2.43
N TYR A 11 -4.74 -3.52 1.80
CA TYR A 11 -4.06 -2.32 1.32
C TYR A 11 -4.79 -1.63 0.16
N SER A 12 -5.49 -2.39 -0.70
CA SER A 12 -6.37 -1.81 -1.72
C SER A 12 -7.51 -1.03 -1.08
N MET A 13 -8.15 -1.60 -0.05
CA MET A 13 -9.25 -0.96 0.66
C MET A 13 -8.80 0.29 1.42
N LEU A 14 -7.62 0.24 2.06
CA LEU A 14 -6.97 1.40 2.66
C LEU A 14 -6.62 2.48 1.62
N GLY A 15 -6.06 2.08 0.48
CA GLY A 15 -5.73 2.99 -0.62
C GLY A 15 -6.98 3.73 -1.10
N LEU A 16 -8.06 3.02 -1.41
CA LEU A 16 -9.33 3.62 -1.83
C LEU A 16 -9.93 4.53 -0.75
N PHE A 17 -9.87 4.13 0.52
CA PHE A 17 -10.35 4.94 1.64
C PHE A 17 -9.57 6.26 1.74
N PHE A 18 -8.24 6.23 1.67
CA PHE A 18 -7.41 7.44 1.67
C PHE A 18 -7.66 8.34 0.45
N GLY A 19 -8.03 7.77 -0.69
CA GLY A 19 -8.40 8.54 -1.88
C GLY A 19 -9.74 9.26 -1.72
N ALA A 20 -10.74 8.57 -1.19
CA ALA A 20 -12.03 9.18 -0.84
C ALA A 20 -11.86 10.25 0.24
N PHE A 21 -11.08 9.96 1.28
CA PHE A 21 -10.76 10.88 2.37
C PHE A 21 -10.07 12.14 1.87
N TYR A 22 -9.02 12.01 1.03
CA TYR A 22 -8.37 13.18 0.41
C TYR A 22 -9.40 14.06 -0.31
N ARG A 23 -10.27 13.45 -1.12
CA ARG A 23 -11.25 14.17 -1.95
C ARG A 23 -12.30 14.90 -1.10
N GLU A 24 -12.82 14.27 -0.06
CA GLU A 24 -13.77 14.91 0.86
C GLU A 24 -13.09 15.97 1.73
N PHE A 25 -11.90 15.68 2.24
CA PHE A 25 -11.15 16.59 3.10
C PHE A 25 -10.79 17.90 2.38
N THR A 26 -10.30 17.82 1.12
CA THR A 26 -10.03 19.01 0.30
C THR A 26 -11.29 19.82 -0.01
N LYS A 27 -12.44 19.14 -0.17
CA LYS A 27 -13.71 19.78 -0.49
C LYS A 27 -14.30 20.52 0.72
N ILE A 28 -14.22 19.93 1.91
CA ILE A 28 -14.72 20.52 3.16
C ILE A 28 -13.90 21.75 3.56
N HIS A 29 -12.57 21.73 3.35
CA HIS A 29 -11.69 22.83 3.72
C HIS A 29 -11.52 23.90 2.63
N GLY A 30 -12.21 23.76 1.48
CA GLY A 30 -12.08 24.70 0.36
C GLY A 30 -10.65 24.80 -0.21
N PHE A 31 -9.83 23.78 0.02
CA PHE A 31 -8.39 23.83 -0.24
C PHE A 31 -8.09 23.40 -1.68
N THR A 32 -7.65 24.35 -2.52
CA THR A 32 -7.34 24.12 -3.94
C THR A 32 -5.85 23.88 -4.22
N GLY A 33 -5.00 23.91 -3.18
CA GLY A 33 -3.56 23.62 -3.29
C GLY A 33 -3.23 22.12 -3.22
N LYS A 34 -2.03 21.74 -3.70
CA LYS A 34 -1.52 20.36 -3.54
C LYS A 34 -1.13 20.12 -2.08
N THR A 35 -1.82 19.20 -1.41
CA THR A 35 -1.46 18.77 -0.05
C THR A 35 -0.59 17.51 -0.10
N VAL A 36 0.25 17.31 0.91
CA VAL A 36 1.07 16.09 1.07
C VAL A 36 0.17 14.84 1.14
N LEU A 37 -1.05 15.00 1.64
CA LEU A 37 -2.10 13.98 1.68
C LEU A 37 -2.49 13.46 0.28
N SER A 38 -2.35 14.28 -0.77
CA SER A 38 -2.54 13.84 -2.17
C SER A 38 -1.50 12.80 -2.60
N GLY A 39 -0.30 12.81 -2.01
CA GLY A 39 0.78 11.87 -2.33
C GLY A 39 0.66 10.54 -1.57
N VAL A 40 0.01 10.55 -0.41
CA VAL A 40 -0.18 9.38 0.45
C VAL A 40 -1.09 8.34 -0.21
N HIS A 41 -2.20 8.78 -0.82
CA HIS A 41 -3.13 7.90 -1.54
C HIS A 41 -2.47 7.03 -2.64
N PRO A 42 -1.76 7.61 -3.63
CA PRO A 42 -1.15 6.82 -4.70
C PRO A 42 -0.01 5.94 -4.20
N HIS A 43 0.74 6.33 -3.15
CA HIS A 43 1.81 5.48 -2.61
C HIS A 43 1.25 4.24 -1.92
N ILE A 44 0.19 4.36 -1.11
CA ILE A 44 -0.46 3.20 -0.48
C ILE A 44 -1.07 2.28 -1.53
N LEU A 45 -1.69 2.85 -2.57
CA LEU A 45 -2.35 2.07 -3.61
C LEU A 45 -1.33 1.35 -4.49
N VAL A 46 -0.27 2.02 -4.93
CA VAL A 46 0.75 1.41 -5.78
C VAL A 46 1.61 0.41 -4.99
N LEU A 47 2.19 0.82 -3.86
CA LEU A 47 3.10 -0.06 -3.10
C LEU A 47 2.37 -1.09 -2.21
N GLY A 48 1.12 -0.84 -1.85
CA GLY A 48 0.32 -1.73 -1.01
C GLY A 48 -0.67 -2.61 -1.79
N ALA A 49 -1.20 -2.18 -2.94
CA ALA A 49 -2.09 -3.02 -3.74
C ALA A 49 -1.39 -3.59 -4.96
N ILE A 50 -0.91 -2.72 -5.87
CA ILE A 50 -0.37 -3.15 -7.17
C ILE A 50 0.89 -4.00 -6.98
N PHE A 51 1.80 -3.57 -6.12
CA PHE A 51 3.02 -4.33 -5.83
C PHE A 51 2.71 -5.73 -5.27
N PHE A 52 1.80 -5.84 -4.29
CA PHE A 52 1.47 -7.14 -3.72
C PHE A 52 0.68 -8.03 -4.69
N LEU A 53 -0.09 -7.47 -5.63
CA LEU A 53 -0.69 -8.20 -6.75
C LEU A 53 0.37 -8.78 -7.69
N ILE A 54 1.42 -8.01 -8.00
CA ILE A 54 2.57 -8.50 -8.77
C ILE A 54 3.26 -9.64 -8.03
N VAL A 55 3.54 -9.46 -6.73
CA VAL A 55 4.13 -10.50 -5.87
C VAL A 55 3.26 -11.75 -5.82
N LEU A 56 1.93 -11.62 -5.80
CA LEU A 56 1.00 -12.75 -5.87
C LEU A 56 1.11 -13.50 -7.21
N LEU A 57 1.23 -12.78 -8.32
CA LEU A 57 1.41 -13.37 -9.66
C LEU A 57 2.74 -14.13 -9.76
N LEU A 58 3.82 -13.55 -9.20
CA LEU A 58 5.13 -14.17 -9.12
C LEU A 58 5.12 -15.40 -8.19
N GLU A 59 4.41 -15.34 -7.07
CA GLU A 59 4.27 -16.49 -6.17
C GLU A 59 3.56 -17.66 -6.85
N LYS A 60 2.52 -17.37 -7.65
CA LYS A 60 1.80 -18.36 -8.44
C LYS A 60 2.67 -19.00 -9.54
N SER A 61 3.61 -18.24 -10.11
CA SER A 61 4.44 -18.70 -11.24
C SER A 61 5.73 -19.39 -10.80
N PHE A 62 6.31 -18.99 -9.66
CA PHE A 62 7.63 -19.43 -9.21
C PHE A 62 7.64 -20.14 -7.85
N GLU A 63 6.47 -20.37 -7.24
CA GLU A 63 6.33 -20.96 -5.89
C GLU A 63 7.22 -20.29 -4.84
N LEU A 64 7.37 -18.96 -4.89
CA LEU A 64 8.24 -18.19 -3.99
C LEU A 64 8.03 -18.49 -2.50
N SER A 65 6.80 -18.87 -2.12
CA SER A 65 6.45 -19.26 -0.74
C SER A 65 7.14 -20.53 -0.23
N LYS A 66 7.73 -21.38 -1.09
CA LYS A 66 8.57 -22.52 -0.66
C LYS A 66 9.91 -22.06 -0.10
N ASN A 67 10.38 -20.87 -0.48
CA ASN A 67 11.69 -20.40 -0.12
C ASN A 67 11.63 -19.60 1.20
N LYS A 68 12.44 -19.98 2.21
CA LYS A 68 12.43 -19.32 3.54
C LYS A 68 12.76 -17.83 3.46
N ASN A 69 13.52 -17.41 2.45
CA ASN A 69 13.84 -15.99 2.22
C ASN A 69 12.62 -15.14 1.85
N PHE A 70 11.59 -15.73 1.23
CA PHE A 70 10.38 -14.99 0.85
C PHE A 70 9.66 -14.42 2.07
N ASN A 71 9.63 -15.15 3.18
CA ASN A 71 8.98 -14.70 4.40
C ASN A 71 9.74 -13.54 5.06
N LYS A 72 11.09 -13.56 5.01
CA LYS A 72 11.92 -12.42 5.47
C LYS A 72 11.69 -11.18 4.61
N PHE A 73 11.74 -11.34 3.28
CA PHE A 73 11.45 -10.27 2.34
C PHE A 73 10.07 -9.65 2.59
N PHE A 74 9.06 -10.49 2.77
CA PHE A 74 7.68 -10.06 3.02
C PHE A 74 7.55 -9.22 4.30
N ILE A 75 8.20 -9.62 5.39
CA ILE A 75 8.18 -8.86 6.65
C ILE A 75 8.92 -7.53 6.49
N THR A 76 10.14 -7.55 5.92
CA THR A 76 10.94 -6.34 5.70
C THR A 76 10.21 -5.34 4.81
N TYR A 77 9.55 -5.80 3.74
CA TYR A 77 8.79 -4.93 2.85
C TYR A 77 7.61 -4.27 3.56
N ASN A 78 6.83 -5.02 4.34
CA ASN A 78 5.71 -4.45 5.10
C ASN A 78 6.18 -3.41 6.12
N ILE A 79 7.30 -3.64 6.81
CA ILE A 79 7.89 -2.67 7.74
C ILE A 79 8.33 -1.40 7.01
N GLY A 80 9.02 -1.55 5.87
CA GLY A 80 9.46 -0.41 5.05
C GLY A 80 8.28 0.41 4.49
N LEU A 81 7.21 -0.27 4.07
CA LEU A 81 5.98 0.37 3.62
C LEU A 81 5.34 1.20 4.74
N LEU A 82 5.22 0.61 5.94
CA LEU A 82 4.62 1.26 7.11
C LEU A 82 5.45 2.48 7.55
N LEU A 83 6.78 2.35 7.54
CA LEU A 83 7.69 3.46 7.82
C LEU A 83 7.55 4.59 6.78
N SER A 84 7.46 4.25 5.50
CA SER A 84 7.27 5.23 4.41
C SER A 84 5.95 5.99 4.57
N PHE A 85 4.89 5.29 4.96
CA PHE A 85 3.59 5.88 5.24
C PHE A 85 3.66 6.85 6.44
N ILE A 86 4.29 6.42 7.55
CA ILE A 86 4.48 7.27 8.73
C ILE A 86 5.28 8.53 8.37
N MET A 87 6.37 8.39 7.61
CA MET A 87 7.21 9.52 7.19
C MET A 87 6.45 10.50 6.29
N MET A 88 5.59 10.02 5.38
CA MET A 88 4.74 10.89 4.57
C MET A 88 3.61 11.54 5.37
N ALA A 89 3.12 10.90 6.43
CA ALA A 89 2.07 11.45 7.27
C ALA A 89 2.57 12.53 8.25
N ILE A 90 3.84 12.46 8.67
CA ILE A 90 4.47 13.44 9.56
C ILE A 90 4.87 14.74 8.82
N ARG A 91 5.02 14.69 7.49
CA ARG A 91 5.49 15.81 6.65
C ARG A 91 4.34 16.64 6.09
#